data_AF-A0A256IXI5-F1
#
_entry.id   AF-A0A256IXI5-F1
#
_cell.length_a   1.000
_cell.length_b   1.000
_cell.length_c   1.000
_cell.angle_alpha   90.00
_cell.angle_beta   90.00
_cell.angle_gamma   90.00
#
_symmetry.space_group_name_H-M   'P 1'
#
loop_
_entity.id
_entity.type
_entity.pdbx_description
1 polymer ?
#
loop_
_entity_poly.entity_id
_entity_poly.type
_entity_poly.pdbx_seq_one_letter_code
_entity_poly.pdbx_strand_id
1 'polypeptide(L)'
;MGQLERVDADRLRAWLSEVRSAEATAALMTAVAYDRGIGTAELASWYDRSEEWVEETIAALDSPGLVSTVARLEGVDIGAVAAESNLAPATVRDWFDDLGDEPVGEAADVVRRYAEGSVEPVRTGSPSTVYHLDRDALTEHGWSLDDEDLFEKAADADLDLPEYGRFLVEPGESILEAAERGGRSWPYACRGGACSNCAVVVVKGDVAMPGQSILSDEQIRGANARLSCVGVPITDEVKIVTGIGDTEAFADLRLPSPTEETEASD
;
A
#
# COMPACT_ATOMS: atom_id res chain seq x y z
N MET A 1 17.84 28.75 -19.16
CA MET A 1 18.84 28.08 -18.30
C MET A 1 18.03 27.14 -17.43
N GLY A 2 18.32 25.83 -17.48
CA GLY A 2 17.53 24.84 -16.75
C GLY A 2 17.60 25.07 -15.24
N GLN A 3 16.49 24.81 -14.55
CA GLN A 3 16.42 24.81 -13.09
C GLN A 3 15.28 23.85 -12.68
N LEU A 4 15.50 23.06 -11.63
CA LEU A 4 14.46 22.20 -11.06
C LEU A 4 13.47 23.04 -10.25
N GLU A 5 12.20 22.66 -10.26
CA GLU A 5 11.10 23.40 -9.65
C GLU A 5 10.61 22.78 -8.33
N ARG A 6 10.74 21.45 -8.16
CA ARG A 6 10.14 20.72 -7.02
C ARG A 6 11.16 20.00 -6.15
N VAL A 7 12.19 19.41 -6.73
CA VAL A 7 13.15 18.58 -6.00
C VAL A 7 14.48 19.31 -5.82
N ASP A 8 15.00 19.28 -4.59
CA ASP A 8 16.31 19.84 -4.27
C ASP A 8 17.44 19.02 -4.93
N ALA A 9 18.35 19.70 -5.61
CA ALA A 9 19.52 19.08 -6.23
C ALA A 9 20.43 18.37 -5.21
N ASP A 10 20.47 18.78 -3.94
CA ASP A 10 21.17 18.05 -2.88
C ASP A 10 20.51 16.69 -2.59
N ARG A 11 19.18 16.61 -2.67
CA ARG A 11 18.46 15.33 -2.57
C ARG A 11 18.80 14.41 -3.74
N LEU A 12 18.84 14.94 -4.96
CA LEU A 12 19.29 14.17 -6.13
C LEU A 12 20.74 13.70 -6.00
N ARG A 13 21.63 14.52 -5.43
CA ARG A 13 23.03 14.15 -5.14
C ARG A 13 23.15 13.07 -4.08
N ALA A 14 22.29 13.08 -3.06
CA ALA A 14 22.22 11.98 -2.11
C ALA A 14 21.78 10.68 -2.79
N TRP A 15 20.78 10.72 -3.68
CA TRP A 15 20.40 9.52 -4.45
C TRP A 15 21.53 9.01 -5.36
N LEU A 16 22.33 9.90 -5.94
CA LEU A 16 23.49 9.53 -6.76
C LEU A 16 24.53 8.66 -6.02
N SER A 17 24.63 8.74 -4.68
CA SER A 17 25.53 7.86 -3.92
C SER A 17 24.95 6.47 -3.66
N GLU A 18 23.64 6.31 -3.80
CA GLU A 18 22.94 5.07 -3.44
C GLU A 18 22.58 4.20 -4.65
N VAL A 19 22.29 4.80 -5.81
CA VAL A 19 21.91 4.07 -7.02
C VAL A 19 23.06 3.21 -7.58
N ARG A 20 22.71 2.07 -8.18
CA ARG A 20 23.68 1.09 -8.70
C ARG A 20 23.59 0.90 -10.20
N SER A 21 22.45 1.24 -10.80
CA SER A 21 22.24 1.08 -12.24
C SER A 21 22.87 2.23 -13.02
N ALA A 22 23.41 1.90 -14.20
CA ALA A 22 23.94 2.91 -15.12
C ALA A 22 22.84 3.86 -15.61
N GLU A 23 21.60 3.35 -15.75
CA GLU A 23 20.45 4.13 -16.20
C GLU A 23 20.02 5.15 -15.13
N ALA A 24 19.90 4.73 -13.87
CA ALA A 24 19.57 5.62 -12.75
C ALA A 24 20.67 6.68 -12.55
N THR A 25 21.93 6.27 -12.65
CA THR A 25 23.08 7.20 -12.58
C THR A 25 23.00 8.25 -13.68
N ALA A 26 22.77 7.84 -14.94
CA ALA A 26 22.66 8.77 -16.06
C ALA A 26 21.47 9.73 -15.90
N ALA A 27 20.32 9.23 -15.48
CA ALA A 27 19.12 10.02 -15.24
C ALA A 27 19.32 11.09 -14.15
N LEU A 28 19.83 10.69 -12.98
CA LEU A 28 20.09 11.61 -11.87
C LEU A 28 21.17 12.65 -12.21
N MET A 29 22.25 12.23 -12.88
CA MET A 29 23.28 13.17 -13.34
C MET A 29 22.74 14.17 -14.37
N THR A 30 21.83 13.74 -15.24
CA THR A 30 21.11 14.61 -16.19
C THR A 30 20.33 15.70 -15.45
N ALA A 31 19.52 15.33 -14.46
CA ALA A 31 18.75 16.28 -13.66
C ALA A 31 19.65 17.24 -12.85
N VAL A 32 20.72 16.74 -12.24
CA VAL A 32 21.69 17.57 -11.50
C VAL A 32 22.45 18.53 -12.41
N ALA A 33 22.76 18.14 -13.64
CA ALA A 33 23.41 19.01 -14.62
C ALA A 33 22.43 20.06 -15.19
N TYR A 34 21.17 19.67 -15.41
CA TYR A 34 20.11 20.59 -15.80
C TYR A 34 19.90 21.69 -14.75
N ASP A 35 19.88 21.34 -13.46
CA ASP A 35 19.80 22.30 -12.34
C ASP A 35 20.95 23.31 -12.33
N ARG A 36 22.12 22.92 -12.85
CA ARG A 36 23.29 23.81 -13.04
C ARG A 36 23.22 24.67 -14.31
N GLY A 37 22.11 24.63 -15.03
CA GLY A 37 21.85 25.46 -16.19
C GLY A 37 22.23 24.87 -17.54
N ILE A 38 22.67 23.61 -17.60
CA ILE A 38 22.97 22.93 -18.87
C ILE A 38 21.67 22.69 -19.64
N GLY A 39 21.68 22.98 -20.95
CA GLY A 39 20.51 22.83 -21.81
C GLY A 39 20.21 21.37 -22.17
N THR A 40 18.95 21.06 -22.46
CA THR A 40 18.47 19.71 -22.81
C THR A 40 19.16 19.13 -24.04
N ALA A 41 19.38 19.93 -25.09
CA ALA A 41 20.14 19.54 -26.29
C ALA A 41 21.59 19.11 -26.00
N GLU A 42 22.27 19.79 -25.08
CA GLU A 42 23.64 19.46 -24.70
C GLU A 42 23.68 18.16 -23.89
N LEU A 43 22.76 18.01 -22.93
CA LEU A 43 22.63 16.77 -22.14
C LEU A 43 22.29 15.56 -23.02
N ALA A 44 21.38 15.73 -23.99
CA ALA A 44 21.02 14.70 -24.95
C ALA A 44 22.27 14.21 -25.72
N SER A 45 23.13 15.14 -26.14
CA SER A 45 24.40 14.81 -26.78
C SER A 45 25.40 14.11 -25.85
N TRP A 46 25.47 14.45 -24.56
CA TRP A 46 26.41 13.84 -23.62
C TRP A 46 26.09 12.37 -23.34
N TYR A 47 24.81 12.05 -23.23
CA TYR A 47 24.32 10.72 -22.86
C TYR A 47 23.94 9.84 -24.06
N ASP A 48 24.10 10.33 -25.29
CA ASP A 48 23.64 9.66 -26.52
C ASP A 48 22.14 9.30 -26.45
N ARG A 49 21.32 10.31 -26.10
CA ARG A 49 19.87 10.23 -25.91
C ARG A 49 19.15 11.28 -26.76
N SER A 50 17.82 11.16 -26.88
CA SER A 50 17.00 12.22 -27.48
C SER A 50 16.76 13.36 -26.48
N GLU A 51 16.49 14.57 -26.98
CA GLU A 51 16.05 15.68 -26.13
C GLU A 51 14.75 15.36 -25.39
N GLU A 52 13.84 14.63 -26.04
CA GLU A 52 12.61 14.11 -25.43
C GLU A 52 12.90 13.24 -24.20
N TRP A 53 13.84 12.30 -24.30
CA TRP A 53 14.24 11.48 -23.15
C TRP A 53 14.77 12.33 -22.00
N VAL A 54 15.55 13.37 -22.30
CA VAL A 54 16.09 14.29 -21.29
C VAL A 54 14.97 15.06 -20.59
N GLU A 55 14.03 15.62 -21.36
CA GLU A 55 12.89 16.36 -20.84
C GLU A 55 11.98 15.48 -19.97
N GLU A 56 11.65 14.28 -20.43
CA GLU A 56 10.85 13.31 -19.68
C GLU A 56 11.56 12.87 -18.39
N THR A 57 12.87 12.62 -18.46
CA THR A 57 13.68 12.21 -17.30
C THR A 57 13.72 13.30 -16.24
N ILE A 58 13.96 14.55 -16.65
CA ILE A 58 13.95 15.70 -15.74
C ILE A 58 12.57 15.85 -15.12
N ALA A 59 11.50 15.82 -15.93
CA ALA A 59 10.13 15.97 -15.43
C ALA A 59 9.74 14.87 -14.44
N ALA A 60 10.17 13.62 -14.66
CA ALA A 60 9.91 12.52 -13.76
C ALA A 60 10.69 12.64 -12.44
N LEU A 61 11.96 13.04 -12.49
CA LEU A 61 12.79 13.24 -11.30
C LEU A 61 12.45 14.53 -10.53
N ASP A 62 11.90 15.54 -11.21
CA ASP A 62 11.42 16.80 -10.62
C ASP A 62 9.92 16.77 -10.32
N SER A 63 9.48 15.64 -9.77
CA SER A 63 8.09 15.39 -9.40
C SER A 63 7.99 14.84 -7.98
N PRO A 64 6.79 14.84 -7.38
CA PRO A 64 6.53 14.05 -6.17
C PRO A 64 6.84 12.55 -6.38
N GLY A 65 6.86 12.09 -7.64
CA GLY A 65 7.16 10.73 -8.07
C GLY A 65 8.64 10.35 -8.15
N LEU A 66 9.51 11.02 -7.39
CA LEU A 66 10.96 10.84 -7.46
C LEU A 66 11.36 9.40 -7.13
N VAL A 67 10.87 8.85 -6.02
CA VAL A 67 11.37 7.56 -5.51
C VAL A 67 10.87 6.40 -6.36
N SER A 68 9.62 6.42 -6.81
CA SER A 68 9.09 5.43 -7.74
C SER A 68 9.74 5.53 -9.13
N THR A 69 10.21 6.72 -9.52
CA THR A 69 11.03 6.89 -10.73
C THR A 69 12.42 6.26 -10.55
N VAL A 70 13.11 6.55 -9.44
CA VAL A 70 14.41 5.92 -9.12
C VAL A 70 14.25 4.40 -9.02
N ALA A 71 13.20 3.89 -8.37
CA ALA A 71 12.91 2.46 -8.27
C ALA A 71 12.88 1.78 -9.64
N ARG A 72 12.13 2.36 -10.60
CA ARG A 72 12.07 1.82 -11.96
C ARG A 72 13.42 1.87 -12.69
N LEU A 73 14.18 2.95 -12.52
CA LEU A 73 15.51 3.10 -13.11
C LEU A 73 16.52 2.11 -12.51
N GLU A 74 16.35 1.73 -11.24
CA GLU A 74 17.12 0.67 -10.57
C GLU A 74 16.67 -0.74 -10.95
N GLY A 75 15.58 -0.88 -11.72
CA GLY A 75 15.09 -2.16 -12.25
C GLY A 75 13.93 -2.78 -11.47
N VAL A 76 13.29 -2.05 -10.56
CA VAL A 76 12.08 -2.53 -9.87
C VAL A 76 10.93 -2.70 -10.86
N ASP A 77 10.39 -3.91 -10.95
CA ASP A 77 9.16 -4.18 -11.69
C ASP A 77 7.93 -3.90 -10.82
N ILE A 78 7.45 -2.66 -10.87
CA ILE A 78 6.26 -2.19 -10.16
C ILE A 78 5.02 -3.04 -10.49
N GLY A 79 4.91 -3.54 -11.73
CA GLY A 79 3.77 -4.36 -12.15
C GLY A 79 3.79 -5.72 -11.46
N ALA A 80 4.96 -6.34 -11.37
CA ALA A 80 5.13 -7.60 -10.66
C ALA A 80 4.89 -7.44 -9.15
N VAL A 81 5.44 -6.39 -8.53
CA VAL A 81 5.23 -6.08 -7.09
C VAL A 81 3.75 -5.86 -6.79
N ALA A 82 3.03 -5.14 -7.66
CA ALA A 82 1.60 -4.92 -7.54
C ALA A 82 0.81 -6.23 -7.65
N ALA A 83 1.16 -7.10 -8.60
CA ALA A 83 0.51 -8.40 -8.76
C ALA A 83 0.71 -9.28 -7.52
N GLU A 84 1.93 -9.37 -6.99
CA GLU A 84 2.25 -10.16 -5.80
C GLU A 84 1.55 -9.62 -4.53
N SER A 85 1.40 -8.29 -4.45
CA SER A 85 0.74 -7.62 -3.32
C SER A 85 -0.79 -7.59 -3.44
N ASN A 86 -1.35 -8.00 -4.58
CA ASN A 86 -2.76 -7.80 -4.94
C ASN A 86 -3.20 -6.33 -4.91
N LEU A 87 -2.35 -5.42 -5.40
CA LEU A 87 -2.58 -3.98 -5.45
C LEU A 87 -2.64 -3.46 -6.90
N ALA A 88 -3.12 -2.23 -7.08
CA ALA A 88 -2.95 -1.53 -8.33
C ALA A 88 -1.49 -1.05 -8.49
N PRO A 89 -0.93 -1.03 -9.71
CA PRO A 89 0.41 -0.46 -9.94
C PRO A 89 0.54 1.01 -9.51
N ALA A 90 -0.56 1.77 -9.49
CA ALA A 90 -0.57 3.14 -8.97
C ALA A 90 -0.30 3.17 -7.46
N THR A 91 -1.01 2.37 -6.67
CA THR A 91 -0.80 2.25 -5.22
C THR A 91 0.64 1.87 -4.87
N VAL A 92 1.27 1.00 -5.65
CA VAL A 92 2.68 0.63 -5.41
C VAL A 92 3.62 1.80 -5.74
N ARG A 93 3.33 2.62 -6.76
CA ARG A 93 4.12 3.83 -7.03
C ARG A 93 4.00 4.83 -5.89
N ASP A 94 2.76 5.11 -5.48
CA ASP A 94 2.47 6.03 -4.38
C ASP A 94 3.19 5.57 -3.10
N TRP A 95 3.18 4.26 -2.81
CA TRP A 95 3.94 3.69 -1.69
C TRP A 95 5.46 3.92 -1.78
N PHE A 96 6.06 3.77 -2.97
CA PHE A 96 7.47 4.12 -3.13
C PHE A 96 7.70 5.62 -2.95
N ASP A 97 6.80 6.46 -3.44
CA ASP A 97 6.91 7.91 -3.39
C ASP A 97 6.74 8.48 -1.97
N ASP A 98 5.96 7.81 -1.12
CA ASP A 98 5.84 8.13 0.31
C ASP A 98 7.18 7.95 1.06
N LEU A 99 8.08 7.07 0.58
CA LEU A 99 9.47 7.00 1.09
C LEU A 99 10.27 8.28 0.80
N GLY A 100 9.69 9.22 0.05
CA GLY A 100 10.20 10.58 -0.13
C GLY A 100 10.38 11.34 1.19
N ASP A 101 9.60 11.01 2.21
CA ASP A 101 9.70 11.64 3.53
C ASP A 101 10.83 11.06 4.39
N GLU A 102 11.36 9.90 4.01
CA GLU A 102 12.42 9.20 4.72
C GLU A 102 13.83 9.67 4.30
N PRO A 103 14.86 9.42 5.13
CA PRO A 103 16.25 9.61 4.74
C PRO A 103 16.58 8.82 3.46
N VAL A 104 17.30 9.43 2.53
CA VAL A 104 17.58 8.85 1.20
C VAL A 104 18.20 7.45 1.28
N GLY A 105 19.10 7.19 2.25
CA GLY A 105 19.68 5.86 2.43
C GLY A 105 18.66 4.79 2.82
N GLU A 106 17.67 5.14 3.66
CA GLU A 106 16.61 4.21 4.08
C GLU A 106 15.65 3.91 2.91
N ALA A 107 15.26 4.94 2.16
CA ALA A 107 14.47 4.76 0.94
C ALA A 107 15.22 3.92 -0.12
N ALA A 108 16.53 4.17 -0.30
CA ALA A 108 17.34 3.42 -1.25
C ALA A 108 17.52 1.95 -0.85
N ASP A 109 17.62 1.65 0.45
CA ASP A 109 17.65 0.28 0.95
C ASP A 109 16.38 -0.50 0.60
N VAL A 110 15.23 0.17 0.65
CA VAL A 110 13.95 -0.40 0.20
C VAL A 110 13.95 -0.63 -1.31
N VAL A 111 14.29 0.38 -2.12
CA VAL A 111 14.38 0.26 -3.58
C VAL A 111 15.27 -0.90 -4.00
N ARG A 112 16.46 -0.99 -3.38
CA ARG A 112 17.43 -2.03 -3.67
C ARG A 112 16.92 -3.44 -3.36
N ARG A 113 16.16 -3.62 -2.28
CA ARG A 113 15.54 -4.91 -1.95
C ARG A 113 14.64 -5.40 -3.09
N TYR A 114 13.83 -4.51 -3.66
CA TYR A 114 12.92 -4.85 -4.76
C TYR A 114 13.62 -4.95 -6.12
N ALA A 115 14.75 -4.26 -6.32
CA ALA A 115 15.54 -4.36 -7.53
C ALA A 115 16.38 -5.66 -7.60
N GLU A 116 16.93 -6.11 -6.46
CA GLU A 116 17.82 -7.28 -6.39
C GLU A 116 17.09 -8.58 -5.98
N GLY A 117 15.92 -8.47 -5.36
CA GLY A 117 15.19 -9.58 -4.75
C GLY A 117 14.24 -10.34 -5.67
N SER A 118 13.68 -11.44 -5.13
CA SER A 118 12.41 -11.98 -5.65
C SER A 118 11.29 -10.98 -5.37
N VAL A 119 10.31 -10.90 -6.27
CA VAL A 119 9.13 -10.05 -6.07
C VAL A 119 8.49 -10.40 -4.73
N GLU A 120 8.51 -9.46 -3.79
CA GLU A 120 7.91 -9.58 -2.47
C GLU A 120 6.68 -8.67 -2.37
N PRO A 121 5.73 -8.96 -1.45
CA PRO A 121 4.61 -8.06 -1.19
C PRO A 121 5.09 -6.74 -0.56
N VAL A 122 4.39 -5.64 -0.84
CA VAL A 122 4.59 -4.35 -0.18
C VAL A 122 4.22 -4.46 1.30
N ARG A 123 5.01 -3.82 2.18
CA ARG A 123 4.82 -3.80 3.64
C ARG A 123 5.35 -2.50 4.22
N THR A 124 4.78 -2.04 5.33
CA THR A 124 5.39 -0.95 6.12
C THR A 124 6.66 -1.44 6.83
N GLY A 125 7.60 -0.52 7.08
CA GLY A 125 8.77 -0.78 7.95
C GLY A 125 8.46 -0.60 9.44
N SER A 126 7.34 0.04 9.76
CA SER A 126 6.89 0.40 11.11
C SER A 126 5.48 -0.13 11.39
N PRO A 127 5.08 -0.30 12.66
CA PRO A 127 3.73 -0.77 12.99
C PRO A 127 2.65 0.17 12.47
N SER A 128 1.55 -0.40 11.96
CA SER A 128 0.36 0.35 11.54
C SER A 128 -0.71 0.34 12.62
N THR A 129 -1.45 1.44 12.76
CA THR A 129 -2.66 1.50 13.59
C THR A 129 -3.87 1.13 12.77
N VAL A 130 -4.56 0.05 13.16
CA VAL A 130 -5.83 -0.36 12.53
C VAL A 130 -6.98 0.02 13.43
N TYR A 131 -7.93 0.78 12.89
CA TYR A 131 -9.25 1.01 13.48
C TYR A 131 -10.26 0.08 12.82
N HIS A 132 -11.12 -0.53 13.62
CA HIS A 132 -12.23 -1.34 13.10
C HIS A 132 -13.57 -0.82 13.58
N LEU A 133 -14.59 -1.01 12.76
CA LEU A 133 -16.00 -0.83 13.08
C LEU A 133 -16.77 -2.05 12.59
N ASP A 134 -17.63 -2.61 13.41
CA ASP A 134 -18.48 -3.71 13.02
C ASP A 134 -19.64 -3.24 12.14
N ARG A 135 -19.96 -4.02 11.09
CA ARG A 135 -21.01 -3.68 10.14
C ARG A 135 -22.40 -3.68 10.79
N ASP A 136 -22.65 -4.54 11.77
CA ASP A 136 -23.96 -4.59 12.42
C ASP A 136 -24.15 -3.32 13.27
N ALA A 137 -23.12 -2.87 13.99
CA ALA A 137 -23.12 -1.57 14.67
C ALA A 137 -23.31 -0.39 13.68
N LEU A 138 -22.62 -0.40 12.54
CA LEU A 138 -22.82 0.59 11.47
C LEU A 138 -24.29 0.61 11.00
N THR A 139 -24.90 -0.56 10.83
CA THR A 139 -26.29 -0.71 10.36
C THR A 139 -27.30 -0.25 11.41
N GLU A 140 -27.11 -0.63 12.68
CA GLU A 140 -27.98 -0.26 13.80
C GLU A 140 -28.01 1.26 14.03
N HIS A 141 -26.87 1.91 13.85
CA HIS A 141 -26.75 3.36 13.93
C HIS A 141 -27.16 4.09 12.64
N GLY A 142 -27.44 3.36 11.55
CA GLY A 142 -27.85 3.91 10.26
C GLY A 142 -26.76 4.74 9.59
N TRP A 143 -25.49 4.45 9.85
CA TRP A 143 -24.35 5.12 9.23
C TRP A 143 -24.05 4.56 7.85
N SER A 144 -23.36 5.35 7.01
CA SER A 144 -22.88 4.90 5.70
C SER A 144 -21.38 4.64 5.71
N LEU A 145 -20.92 3.69 4.88
CA LEU A 145 -19.50 3.53 4.58
C LEU A 145 -18.89 4.77 3.91
N ASP A 146 -19.73 5.55 3.23
CA ASP A 146 -19.33 6.77 2.53
C ASP A 146 -19.32 8.02 3.45
N ASP A 147 -19.67 7.87 4.73
CA ASP A 147 -19.62 8.97 5.69
C ASP A 147 -18.14 9.35 5.96
N GLU A 148 -17.74 10.57 5.59
CA GLU A 148 -16.36 11.05 5.81
C GLU A 148 -15.95 11.01 7.30
N ASP A 149 -16.92 11.18 8.19
CA ASP A 149 -16.78 11.19 9.65
C ASP A 149 -17.18 9.85 10.31
N LEU A 150 -17.33 8.75 9.56
CA LEU A 150 -17.80 7.45 10.07
C LEU A 150 -17.06 6.99 11.33
N PHE A 151 -15.74 7.04 11.30
CA PHE A 151 -14.91 6.59 12.42
C PHE A 151 -14.82 7.60 13.57
N GLU A 152 -15.19 8.86 13.32
CA GLU A 152 -15.35 9.88 14.37
C GLU A 152 -16.68 9.65 15.09
N LYS A 153 -17.78 9.45 14.34
CA LYS A 153 -19.08 9.04 14.89
C LYS A 153 -18.97 7.77 15.74
N ALA A 154 -18.26 6.76 15.24
CA ALA A 154 -18.05 5.51 15.97
C ALA A 154 -17.22 5.70 17.24
N ALA A 155 -16.24 6.61 17.24
CA ALA A 155 -15.44 6.94 18.43
C ALA A 155 -16.25 7.69 19.50
N ASP A 156 -17.21 8.52 19.07
CA ASP A 156 -18.10 9.28 19.95
C ASP A 156 -19.32 8.46 20.42
N ALA A 157 -19.54 7.28 19.82
CA ALA A 157 -20.59 6.35 20.22
C ALA A 157 -20.14 5.46 21.37
N ASP A 158 -21.11 4.99 22.17
CA ASP A 158 -20.92 4.07 23.29
C ASP A 158 -20.80 2.62 22.77
N LEU A 159 -19.79 2.36 21.94
CA LEU A 159 -19.51 1.05 21.34
C LEU A 159 -18.37 0.36 22.09
N ASP A 160 -18.59 -0.92 22.43
CA ASP A 160 -17.61 -1.74 23.13
C ASP A 160 -16.82 -2.64 22.15
N LEU A 161 -15.82 -3.37 22.66
CA LEU A 161 -15.25 -4.47 21.88
C LEU A 161 -16.26 -5.64 21.82
N PRO A 162 -16.46 -6.28 20.66
CA PRO A 162 -15.67 -6.15 19.42
C PRO A 162 -16.23 -5.16 18.37
N GLU A 163 -17.23 -4.34 18.70
CA GLU A 163 -17.94 -3.46 17.76
C GLU A 163 -17.07 -2.31 17.24
N TYR A 164 -16.29 -1.67 18.11
CA TYR A 164 -15.36 -0.60 17.70
C TYR A 164 -14.07 -0.63 18.50
N GLY A 165 -12.98 -0.21 17.87
CA GLY A 165 -11.71 0.01 18.56
C GLY A 165 -10.53 0.06 17.63
N ARG A 166 -9.33 0.02 18.22
CA ARG A 166 -8.07 0.01 17.47
C ARG A 166 -7.02 -0.92 18.08
N PHE A 167 -6.06 -1.32 17.27
CA PHE A 167 -4.90 -2.12 17.67
C PHE A 167 -3.70 -1.82 16.74
N LEU A 168 -2.50 -2.17 17.19
CA LEU A 168 -1.29 -2.09 16.39
C LEU A 168 -1.07 -3.41 15.64
N VAL A 169 -0.72 -3.31 14.36
CA VAL A 169 -0.28 -4.41 13.50
C VAL A 169 1.21 -4.23 13.25
N GLU A 170 2.00 -5.24 13.62
CA GLU A 170 3.44 -5.22 13.40
C GLU A 170 3.79 -5.41 11.91
N PRO A 171 4.94 -4.93 11.42
CA PRO A 171 5.38 -5.15 10.04
C PRO A 171 5.30 -6.63 9.60
N GLY A 172 4.45 -6.90 8.61
CA GLY A 172 4.26 -8.25 8.06
C GLY A 172 3.31 -9.15 8.86
N GLU A 173 2.74 -8.69 9.97
CA GLU A 173 1.65 -9.37 10.69
C GLU A 173 0.33 -9.17 9.93
N SER A 174 -0.51 -10.20 9.85
CA SER A 174 -1.85 -10.03 9.27
C SER A 174 -2.77 -9.25 10.22
N ILE A 175 -3.72 -8.51 9.66
CA ILE A 175 -4.71 -7.76 10.45
C ILE A 175 -5.48 -8.71 11.40
N LEU A 176 -5.82 -9.92 10.95
CA LEU A 176 -6.54 -10.89 11.79
C LEU A 176 -5.70 -11.38 12.97
N GLU A 177 -4.42 -11.71 12.76
CA GLU A 177 -3.51 -12.13 13.84
C GLU A 177 -3.36 -11.03 14.90
N ALA A 178 -3.19 -9.78 14.45
CA ALA A 178 -3.10 -8.63 15.34
C ALA A 178 -4.43 -8.38 16.10
N ALA A 179 -5.58 -8.59 15.45
CA ALA A 179 -6.90 -8.48 16.08
C ALA A 179 -7.08 -9.55 17.18
N GLU A 180 -6.70 -10.80 16.89
CA GLU A 180 -6.74 -11.92 17.84
C GLU A 180 -5.83 -11.66 19.05
N ARG A 181 -4.59 -11.18 18.80
CA ARG A 181 -3.66 -10.74 19.84
C ARG A 181 -4.24 -9.59 20.68
N GLY A 182 -5.04 -8.74 20.06
CA GLY A 182 -5.81 -7.66 20.69
C GLY A 182 -7.12 -8.10 21.36
N GLY A 183 -7.41 -9.40 21.46
CA GLY A 183 -8.59 -9.94 22.14
C GLY A 183 -9.89 -9.90 21.34
N ARG A 184 -9.83 -9.70 20.02
CA ARG A 184 -11.01 -9.69 19.13
C ARG A 184 -11.18 -11.06 18.48
N SER A 185 -12.43 -11.49 18.35
CA SER A 185 -12.79 -12.72 17.66
C SER A 185 -13.59 -12.37 16.41
N TRP A 186 -12.93 -12.31 15.26
CA TRP A 186 -13.59 -12.06 13.98
C TRP A 186 -13.82 -13.36 13.21
N PRO A 187 -14.83 -13.42 12.33
CA PRO A 187 -15.09 -14.61 11.53
C PRO A 187 -13.90 -14.96 10.62
N TYR A 188 -13.47 -16.21 10.63
CA TYR A 188 -12.49 -16.75 9.68
C TYR A 188 -12.73 -18.25 9.44
N ALA A 189 -12.06 -18.80 8.41
CA ALA A 189 -12.06 -20.24 8.15
C ALA A 189 -10.70 -20.74 7.60
N CYS A 190 -10.33 -20.38 6.38
CA CYS A 190 -9.15 -20.99 5.73
C CYS A 190 -7.78 -20.47 6.19
N ARG A 191 -7.71 -19.21 6.68
CA ARG A 191 -6.46 -18.49 7.01
C ARG A 191 -5.39 -18.48 5.90
N GLY A 192 -5.82 -18.59 4.64
CA GLY A 192 -4.92 -18.68 3.48
C GLY A 192 -5.44 -17.99 2.23
N GLY A 193 -6.33 -17.00 2.36
CA GLY A 193 -6.81 -16.22 1.21
C GLY A 193 -7.74 -16.95 0.24
N ALA A 194 -8.30 -18.10 0.65
CA ALA A 194 -9.11 -18.99 -0.18
C ALA A 194 -10.62 -19.02 0.19
N CYS A 195 -11.08 -18.15 1.09
CA CYS A 195 -12.48 -17.97 1.45
C CYS A 195 -12.79 -16.51 1.82
N SER A 196 -14.05 -16.13 1.91
CA SER A 196 -14.49 -14.77 2.26
C SER A 196 -14.88 -14.55 3.72
N ASN A 197 -14.80 -15.56 4.60
CA ASN A 197 -15.24 -15.42 6.00
C ASN A 197 -14.59 -14.22 6.72
N CYS A 198 -13.30 -13.99 6.48
CA CYS A 198 -12.53 -12.89 7.07
C CYS A 198 -12.56 -11.59 6.27
N ALA A 199 -13.53 -11.46 5.34
CA ALA A 199 -13.65 -10.28 4.50
C ALA A 199 -13.96 -9.04 5.35
N VAL A 200 -13.29 -7.95 4.99
CA VAL A 200 -13.44 -6.61 5.54
C VAL A 200 -13.49 -5.61 4.39
N VAL A 201 -13.99 -4.41 4.62
CA VAL A 201 -13.89 -3.30 3.67
C VAL A 201 -12.94 -2.26 4.23
N VAL A 202 -12.00 -1.79 3.41
CA VAL A 202 -11.09 -0.71 3.79
C VAL A 202 -11.74 0.63 3.45
N VAL A 203 -11.92 1.47 4.48
CA VAL A 203 -12.48 2.82 4.36
C VAL A 203 -11.39 3.89 4.26
N LYS A 204 -10.24 3.65 4.91
CA LYS A 204 -9.06 4.52 4.82
C LYS A 204 -7.79 3.68 4.90
N GLY A 205 -6.75 4.14 4.21
CA GLY A 205 -5.47 3.44 4.12
C GLY A 205 -5.51 2.32 3.10
N ASP A 206 -4.46 1.52 3.04
CA ASP A 206 -4.36 0.40 2.12
C ASP A 206 -3.80 -0.85 2.78
N VAL A 207 -4.16 -1.99 2.20
CA VAL A 207 -3.82 -3.33 2.69
C VAL A 207 -3.42 -4.19 1.49
N ALA A 208 -2.20 -4.72 1.53
CA ALA A 208 -1.74 -5.75 0.61
C ALA A 208 -2.31 -7.11 1.03
N MET A 209 -2.63 -7.97 0.08
CA MET A 209 -3.14 -9.32 0.35
C MET A 209 -2.31 -10.37 -0.39
N PRO A 210 -1.07 -10.62 0.04
CA PRO A 210 -0.27 -11.69 -0.54
C PRO A 210 -1.01 -13.03 -0.46
N GLY A 211 -1.09 -13.71 -1.60
CA GLY A 211 -1.71 -15.05 -1.67
C GLY A 211 -3.25 -15.07 -1.68
N GLN A 212 -3.95 -13.93 -1.73
CA GLN A 212 -5.40 -13.92 -1.99
C GLN A 212 -5.67 -14.46 -3.40
N SER A 213 -6.60 -15.39 -3.52
CA SER A 213 -6.98 -15.98 -4.82
C SER A 213 -8.49 -16.10 -5.04
N ILE A 214 -9.33 -15.64 -4.10
CA ILE A 214 -10.77 -15.92 -4.09
C ILE A 214 -11.64 -14.71 -4.43
N LEU A 215 -11.27 -13.51 -3.96
CA LEU A 215 -12.02 -12.29 -4.27
C LEU A 215 -11.88 -11.89 -5.74
N SER A 216 -12.97 -11.40 -6.32
CA SER A 216 -12.98 -10.83 -7.67
C SER A 216 -12.38 -9.43 -7.70
N ASP A 217 -11.99 -8.98 -8.90
CA ASP A 217 -11.53 -7.61 -9.12
C ASP A 217 -12.58 -6.55 -8.72
N GLU A 218 -13.88 -6.84 -8.89
CA GLU A 218 -14.97 -5.96 -8.48
C GLU A 218 -15.07 -5.86 -6.95
N GLN A 219 -14.91 -6.98 -6.24
CA GLN A 219 -14.86 -6.97 -4.78
C GLN A 219 -13.64 -6.20 -4.27
N ILE A 220 -12.45 -6.45 -4.85
CA ILE A 220 -11.20 -5.83 -4.41
C ILE A 220 -11.16 -4.33 -4.74
N ARG A 221 -11.51 -3.93 -5.96
CA ARG A 221 -11.33 -2.55 -6.43
C ARG A 221 -12.61 -1.71 -6.37
N GLY A 222 -13.77 -2.33 -6.53
CA GLY A 222 -15.07 -1.65 -6.49
C GLY A 222 -15.56 -1.46 -5.06
N ALA A 223 -15.53 -2.51 -4.24
CA ALA A 223 -15.98 -2.46 -2.85
C ALA A 223 -14.85 -2.22 -1.84
N ASN A 224 -13.60 -2.09 -2.30
CA ASN A 224 -12.39 -2.05 -1.48
C ASN A 224 -12.30 -3.17 -0.44
N ALA A 225 -12.78 -4.36 -0.81
CA ALA A 225 -12.79 -5.52 0.07
C ALA A 225 -11.39 -6.12 0.20
N ARG A 226 -11.07 -6.59 1.41
CA ARG A 226 -9.82 -7.26 1.74
C ARG A 226 -10.09 -8.49 2.62
N LEU A 227 -9.14 -9.42 2.67
CA LEU A 227 -9.17 -10.59 3.54
C LEU A 227 -8.22 -10.35 4.72
N SER A 228 -8.77 -10.09 5.90
CA SER A 228 -7.96 -9.75 7.08
C SER A 228 -6.97 -10.85 7.49
N CYS A 229 -7.22 -12.12 7.13
CA CYS A 229 -6.34 -13.25 7.47
C CYS A 229 -5.02 -13.32 6.69
N VAL A 230 -4.95 -12.66 5.52
CA VAL A 230 -3.73 -12.53 4.71
C VAL A 230 -3.38 -11.06 4.43
N GLY A 231 -4.25 -10.15 4.87
CA GLY A 231 -4.13 -8.72 4.67
C GLY A 231 -3.09 -8.12 5.61
N VAL A 232 -2.11 -7.43 5.04
CA VAL A 232 -1.07 -6.69 5.76
C VAL A 232 -1.19 -5.20 5.43
N PRO A 233 -1.28 -4.30 6.41
CA PRO A 233 -1.28 -2.87 6.17
C PRO A 233 -0.05 -2.40 5.40
N ILE A 234 -0.25 -1.44 4.48
CA ILE A 234 0.86 -0.77 3.77
C ILE A 234 0.90 0.74 4.02
N THR A 235 0.03 1.23 4.91
CA THR A 235 -0.05 2.62 5.38
C THR A 235 -0.02 2.67 6.90
N ASP A 236 0.41 3.79 7.49
CA ASP A 236 0.54 3.95 8.95
C ASP A 236 -0.79 3.84 9.68
N GLU A 237 -1.88 4.24 9.03
CA GLU A 237 -3.25 4.12 9.55
C GLU A 237 -4.11 3.39 8.53
N VAL A 238 -4.90 2.42 9.01
CA VAL A 238 -5.96 1.76 8.22
C VAL A 238 -7.25 1.80 9.03
N LYS A 239 -8.36 2.12 8.37
CA LYS A 239 -9.71 2.06 8.94
C LYS A 239 -10.53 1.03 8.16
N ILE A 240 -11.06 0.03 8.85
CA ILE A 240 -11.78 -1.09 8.21
C ILE A 240 -13.15 -1.34 8.83
N VAL A 241 -14.07 -1.86 8.03
CA VAL A 241 -15.35 -2.39 8.50
C VAL A 241 -15.35 -3.91 8.46
N THR A 242 -15.70 -4.55 9.57
CA THR A 242 -15.75 -6.02 9.76
C THR A 242 -17.13 -6.59 9.46
N GLY A 243 -17.29 -7.92 9.53
CA GLY A 243 -18.59 -8.57 9.26
C GLY A 243 -19.00 -8.58 7.78
N ILE A 244 -18.12 -8.19 6.86
CA ILE A 244 -18.45 -8.11 5.43
C ILE A 244 -18.68 -9.50 4.81
N GLY A 245 -17.98 -10.52 5.33
CA GLY A 245 -18.12 -11.91 4.88
C GLY A 245 -19.57 -12.42 4.93
N ASP A 246 -20.40 -11.90 5.84
CA ASP A 246 -21.81 -12.31 6.00
C ASP A 246 -22.76 -11.64 5.00
N THR A 247 -22.30 -10.70 4.18
CA THR A 247 -23.16 -10.05 3.17
C THR A 247 -23.41 -10.98 1.98
N GLU A 248 -24.54 -10.78 1.28
CA GLU A 248 -24.91 -11.56 0.09
C GLU A 248 -23.80 -11.56 -0.99
N ALA A 249 -23.09 -10.44 -1.13
CA ALA A 249 -22.00 -10.29 -2.10
C ALA A 249 -20.79 -11.22 -1.87
N PHE A 250 -20.68 -11.83 -0.67
CA PHE A 250 -19.56 -12.68 -0.29
C PHE A 250 -20.01 -14.08 0.15
N ALA A 251 -21.31 -14.35 0.24
CA ALA A 251 -21.88 -15.58 0.77
C ALA A 251 -21.40 -16.84 0.03
N ASP A 252 -21.33 -16.79 -1.30
CA ASP A 252 -20.92 -17.94 -2.14
C ASP A 252 -19.45 -18.33 -1.99
N LEU A 253 -18.64 -17.46 -1.38
CA LEU A 253 -17.19 -17.67 -1.18
C LEU A 253 -16.85 -18.09 0.26
N ARG A 254 -17.87 -18.26 1.11
CA ARG A 254 -17.68 -18.67 2.51
C ARG A 254 -17.43 -20.17 2.60
N LEU A 255 -16.61 -20.51 3.58
CA LEU A 255 -16.52 -21.87 4.10
C LEU A 255 -17.35 -21.98 5.38
N PRO A 256 -17.89 -23.17 5.70
CA PRO A 256 -18.52 -23.40 6.99
C PRO A 256 -17.52 -23.07 8.11
N SER A 257 -17.94 -22.22 9.05
CA SER A 257 -17.05 -21.77 10.12
C SER A 257 -17.10 -22.75 11.29
N PRO A 258 -15.97 -23.11 11.91
CA PRO A 258 -15.96 -23.99 13.08
C PRO A 258 -16.76 -23.44 14.28
N THR A 259 -17.00 -22.13 14.35
CA THR A 259 -17.84 -21.51 15.40
C THR A 259 -19.33 -21.74 15.21
N GLU A 260 -19.82 -21.92 13.97
CA GLU A 260 -21.25 -22.17 13.68
C GLU A 260 -21.69 -23.58 14.12
N GLU A 261 -20.76 -24.55 14.20
CA GLU A 261 -21.06 -25.92 14.66
C GLU A 261 -21.30 -26.01 16.18
N THR A 262 -20.87 -25.01 16.95
CA THR A 262 -20.96 -25.04 18.41
C THR A 262 -22.33 -24.60 18.93
N GLU A 263 -23.06 -23.76 18.16
CA GLU A 263 -24.42 -23.33 18.51
C GLU A 263 -25.50 -24.32 18.05
N ALA A 264 -25.19 -25.20 17.09
CA ALA A 264 -26.13 -26.21 16.59
C ALA A 264 -26.18 -27.49 17.46
N SER A 265 -25.45 -27.53 18.58
CA SER A 265 -25.31 -28.71 19.44
C SER A 265 -25.81 -28.54 20.88
N ASP A 266 -26.51 -27.46 21.21
CA ASP A 266 -27.25 -27.27 22.47
C ASP A 266 -28.79 -27.30 22.29
#